data_AF-A0A6P6VA05-F1
#
_entry.id   AF-A0A6P6VA05-F1
#
_cell.length_a   1.000
_cell.length_b   1.000
_cell.length_c   1.000
_cell.angle_alpha   90.00
_cell.angle_beta   90.00
_cell.angle_gamma   90.00
#
_symmetry.space_group_name_H-M   'P 1'
#
loop_
_entity.id
_entity.type
_entity.pdbx_description
1 polymer ?
#
loop_
_entity_poly.entity_id
_entity_poly.type
_entity_poly.pdbx_seq_one_letter_code
_entity_poly.pdbx_strand_id
1 'polypeptide(L)'
;MQFSRSHSPSLLALLLICLSILGNLFTSAEADLIDPRSGSADLKGLGQIAIDLSTNSAKSTKALVDSLKQNASDARLKGIYDSCLENYGDSIDDLADATTKLGSGDYQGVALTASAALDGPDTCDDNFTDAKLTEPPNLAEASQNVQTLIEVVLVIANRLQGNR
;
A
#
# COMPACT_ATOMS: atom_id res chain seq x y z
N MET A 1 29.50 -36.02 9.49
CA MET A 1 28.45 -36.09 8.43
C MET A 1 27.65 -34.79 8.49
N GLN A 2 27.64 -34.07 7.37
CA GLN A 2 26.88 -32.84 7.14
C GLN A 2 25.37 -33.12 7.12
N PHE A 3 24.56 -32.17 7.59
CA PHE A 3 23.55 -31.52 6.74
C PHE A 3 23.26 -30.12 7.32
N SER A 4 23.70 -29.12 6.56
CA SER A 4 23.39 -27.72 6.75
C SER A 4 21.91 -27.49 6.39
N ARG A 5 21.14 -26.83 7.27
CA ARG A 5 19.90 -26.14 6.88
C ARG A 5 19.94 -24.73 7.47
N SER A 6 20.61 -23.86 6.74
CA SER A 6 20.45 -22.41 6.81
C SER A 6 18.96 -22.06 6.69
N HIS A 7 18.30 -21.81 7.82
CA HIS A 7 17.00 -21.15 7.80
C HIS A 7 17.27 -19.66 7.57
N SER A 8 17.03 -19.19 6.35
CA SER A 8 17.11 -17.78 6.03
C SER A 8 16.08 -17.00 6.87
N PRO A 9 16.49 -16.00 7.66
CA PRO A 9 15.60 -15.24 8.55
C PRO A 9 14.48 -14.47 7.81
N SER A 10 14.56 -14.37 6.48
CA SER A 10 13.57 -13.73 5.59
C SER A 10 12.26 -14.51 5.45
N LEU A 11 12.27 -15.86 5.41
CA LEU A 11 11.02 -16.64 5.28
C LEU A 11 10.18 -16.60 6.55
N LEU A 12 10.81 -16.57 7.73
CA LEU A 12 10.10 -16.49 9.01
C LEU A 12 9.44 -15.11 9.19
N ALA A 13 10.09 -14.05 8.70
CA ALA A 13 9.57 -12.68 8.77
C ALA A 13 8.35 -12.45 7.87
N LEU A 14 8.35 -13.04 6.66
CA LEU A 14 7.19 -13.05 5.74
C LEU A 14 6.05 -13.89 6.28
N LEU A 15 6.34 -15.08 6.84
CA LEU A 15 5.33 -15.93 7.47
C LEU A 15 4.68 -15.25 8.68
N LEU A 16 5.44 -14.47 9.46
CA LEU A 16 4.93 -13.70 10.60
C LEU A 16 4.12 -12.46 10.18
N ILE A 17 4.44 -11.82 9.04
CA ILE A 17 3.62 -10.74 8.46
C ILE A 17 2.28 -11.29 7.97
N CYS A 18 2.27 -12.47 7.34
CA CYS A 18 1.03 -13.19 7.03
C CYS A 18 0.25 -13.58 8.30
N LEU A 19 0.90 -14.06 9.35
CA LEU A 19 0.22 -14.50 10.58
C LEU A 19 -0.38 -13.35 11.42
N SER A 20 0.14 -12.13 11.33
CA SER A 20 -0.45 -10.96 12.01
C SER A 20 -1.63 -10.35 11.27
N ILE A 21 -1.73 -10.58 9.95
CA ILE A 21 -2.82 -10.05 9.11
C ILE A 21 -3.94 -11.09 8.97
N LEU A 22 -3.62 -12.38 8.95
CA LEU A 22 -4.56 -13.47 8.65
C LEU A 22 -5.14 -14.09 9.93
N GLY A 23 -5.63 -13.24 10.82
CA GLY A 23 -6.41 -13.67 11.98
C GLY A 23 -7.73 -14.33 11.61
N ASN A 24 -8.33 -14.04 10.44
CA ASN A 24 -9.53 -14.71 9.93
C ASN A 24 -9.81 -14.35 8.46
N LEU A 25 -9.25 -15.07 7.48
CA LEU A 25 -9.89 -15.50 6.22
C LEU A 25 -8.77 -16.05 5.32
N PHE A 26 -8.65 -17.38 5.22
CA PHE A 26 -7.88 -17.97 4.13
C PHE A 26 -8.89 -18.64 3.20
N THR A 27 -9.14 -18.03 2.05
CA THR A 27 -9.82 -18.72 0.94
C THR A 27 -8.92 -18.70 -0.28
N SER A 28 -9.08 -19.73 -1.13
CA SER A 28 -8.20 -20.13 -2.23
C SER A 28 -7.94 -19.10 -3.35
N ALA A 29 -8.44 -17.86 -3.22
CA ALA A 29 -8.25 -16.77 -4.17
C ALA A 29 -6.95 -15.97 -3.95
N GLU A 30 -6.26 -16.14 -2.81
CA GLU A 30 -5.10 -15.31 -2.42
C GLU A 30 -3.75 -15.80 -2.99
N ALA A 31 -3.75 -16.84 -3.82
CA ALA A 31 -2.52 -17.32 -4.46
C ALA A 31 -1.94 -16.31 -5.48
N ASP A 32 -2.76 -15.41 -6.02
CA ASP A 32 -2.33 -14.31 -6.88
C ASP A 32 -1.73 -13.11 -6.11
N LEU A 33 -1.78 -13.13 -4.77
CA LEU A 33 -1.22 -12.07 -3.92
C LEU A 33 0.26 -12.27 -3.58
N ILE A 34 0.84 -13.42 -3.94
CA ILE A 34 2.25 -13.69 -3.72
C ILE A 34 3.03 -13.15 -4.91
N ASP A 35 3.53 -11.92 -4.78
CA ASP A 35 4.46 -11.38 -5.78
C ASP A 35 5.64 -12.36 -5.93
N PRO A 36 5.90 -12.89 -7.14
CA PRO A 36 6.92 -13.92 -7.35
C PRO A 36 8.33 -13.44 -6.98
N ARG A 37 8.55 -12.12 -6.89
CA ARG A 37 9.81 -11.52 -6.46
C ARG A 37 10.06 -11.69 -4.96
N SER A 38 9.03 -11.98 -4.16
CA SER A 38 9.14 -12.09 -2.70
C SER A 38 9.97 -13.29 -2.23
N GLY A 39 10.01 -14.39 -2.99
CA GLY A 39 10.63 -15.65 -2.57
C GLY A 39 12.15 -15.60 -2.38
N SER A 40 12.83 -14.63 -2.97
CA SER A 40 14.29 -14.43 -2.88
C SER A 40 14.70 -13.05 -2.36
N ALA A 41 13.75 -12.18 -2.05
CA ALA A 41 14.01 -10.81 -1.63
C ALA A 41 14.54 -10.74 -0.18
N ASP A 42 15.54 -9.89 0.03
CA ASP A 42 15.88 -9.42 1.38
C ASP A 42 14.85 -8.38 1.84
N LEU A 43 14.95 -7.91 3.09
CA LEU A 43 13.96 -6.98 3.65
C LEU A 43 13.87 -5.66 2.85
N LYS A 44 14.97 -5.21 2.23
CA LYS A 44 14.97 -4.04 1.35
C LYS A 44 14.25 -4.35 0.03
N GLY A 45 14.49 -5.51 -0.57
CA GLY A 45 13.77 -5.96 -1.75
C GLY A 45 12.27 -6.12 -1.50
N LEU A 46 11.87 -6.62 -0.34
CA LEU A 46 10.46 -6.66 0.08
C LEU A 46 9.86 -5.26 0.22
N GLY A 47 10.64 -4.29 0.73
CA GLY A 47 10.23 -2.89 0.76
C GLY A 47 9.95 -2.32 -0.63
N GLN A 48 10.81 -2.62 -1.60
CA GLN A 48 10.60 -2.17 -2.98
C GLN A 48 9.35 -2.81 -3.59
N ILE A 49 9.16 -4.12 -3.38
CA ILE A 49 7.97 -4.82 -3.85
C ILE A 49 6.69 -4.20 -3.27
N ALA A 50 6.67 -3.91 -1.97
CA ALA A 50 5.52 -3.27 -1.32
C ALA A 50 5.24 -1.87 -1.87
N ILE A 51 6.28 -1.07 -2.13
CA ILE A 51 6.12 0.26 -2.76
C ILE A 51 5.55 0.13 -4.18
N ASP A 52 6.04 -0.82 -4.98
CA ASP A 52 5.56 -1.04 -6.34
C ASP A 52 4.07 -1.45 -6.36
N LEU A 53 3.69 -2.37 -5.46
CA LEU A 53 2.30 -2.81 -5.30
C LEU A 53 1.41 -1.64 -4.87
N SER A 54 1.84 -0.86 -3.88
CA SER A 54 1.14 0.34 -3.42
C SER A 54 0.92 1.33 -4.56
N THR A 55 1.97 1.60 -5.34
CA THR A 55 1.93 2.54 -6.48
C THR A 55 0.96 2.06 -7.56
N ASN A 56 0.99 0.78 -7.90
CA ASN A 56 0.11 0.21 -8.92
C ASN A 56 -1.36 0.19 -8.45
N SER A 57 -1.58 -0.11 -7.18
CA SER A 57 -2.92 -0.04 -6.58
C SER A 57 -3.42 1.41 -6.59
N ALA A 58 -2.62 2.38 -6.14
CA ALA A 58 -3.00 3.79 -6.13
C ALA A 58 -3.31 4.32 -7.54
N LYS A 59 -2.52 3.95 -8.56
CA LYS A 59 -2.80 4.27 -9.97
C LYS A 59 -4.12 3.68 -10.46
N SER A 60 -4.40 2.44 -10.10
CA SER A 60 -5.64 1.75 -10.46
C SER A 60 -6.85 2.39 -9.78
N THR A 61 -6.73 2.72 -8.49
CA THR A 61 -7.79 3.41 -7.74
C THR A 61 -8.02 4.82 -8.27
N LYS A 62 -6.95 5.58 -8.60
CA LYS A 62 -7.06 6.88 -9.25
C LYS A 62 -7.81 6.80 -10.59
N ALA A 63 -7.55 5.78 -11.40
CA ALA A 63 -8.28 5.55 -12.64
C ALA A 63 -9.76 5.18 -12.40
N LEU A 64 -10.05 4.42 -11.33
CA LEU A 64 -11.42 4.14 -10.90
C LEU A 64 -12.15 5.43 -10.50
N VAL A 65 -11.51 6.28 -9.69
CA VAL A 65 -12.07 7.60 -9.30
C VAL A 65 -12.38 8.44 -10.53
N ASP A 66 -11.48 8.49 -11.52
CA ASP A 66 -11.73 9.26 -12.76
C ASP A 66 -12.96 8.73 -13.51
N SER A 67 -13.10 7.40 -13.62
CA SER A 67 -14.27 6.76 -14.23
C SER A 67 -15.57 7.09 -13.47
N LEU A 68 -15.54 7.03 -12.14
CA LEU A 68 -16.68 7.38 -11.29
C LEU A 68 -17.08 8.85 -11.46
N LYS A 69 -16.10 9.76 -11.51
CA LYS A 69 -16.30 11.19 -11.73
C LYS A 69 -16.97 11.50 -13.06
N GLN A 70 -16.56 10.82 -14.14
CA GLN A 70 -17.15 11.01 -15.47
C GLN A 70 -18.64 10.63 -15.51
N ASN A 71 -19.05 9.66 -14.69
CA ASN A 71 -20.43 9.19 -14.59
C ASN A 71 -21.27 9.91 -13.52
N ALA A 72 -20.65 10.74 -12.68
CA ALA A 72 -21.37 11.50 -11.66
C ALA A 72 -22.17 12.66 -12.27
N SER A 73 -23.38 12.87 -11.78
CA SER A 73 -24.21 14.04 -12.09
C SER A 73 -24.24 15.06 -10.95
N ASP A 74 -24.10 14.59 -9.70
CA ASP A 74 -24.07 15.44 -8.51
C ASP A 74 -22.76 16.23 -8.41
N ALA A 75 -22.87 17.55 -8.22
CA ALA A 75 -21.72 18.44 -8.18
C ALA A 75 -20.86 18.29 -6.91
N ARG A 76 -21.48 17.94 -5.77
CA ARG A 76 -20.75 17.68 -4.52
C ARG A 76 -19.94 16.40 -4.66
N LEU A 77 -20.54 15.37 -5.27
CA LEU A 77 -19.86 14.11 -5.55
C LEU A 77 -18.68 14.30 -6.52
N LYS A 78 -18.83 15.13 -7.56
CA LYS A 78 -17.70 15.50 -8.43
C LYS A 78 -16.56 16.17 -7.66
N GLY A 79 -16.87 17.09 -6.75
CA GLY A 79 -15.88 17.76 -5.92
C GLY A 79 -15.09 16.78 -5.04
N ILE A 80 -15.76 15.77 -4.47
CA ILE A 80 -15.09 14.70 -3.72
C ILE A 80 -14.15 13.91 -4.63
N TYR A 81 -14.62 13.50 -5.82
CA TYR A 81 -13.77 12.76 -6.75
C TYR A 81 -12.59 13.60 -7.25
N ASP A 82 -12.74 14.91 -7.43
CA ASP A 82 -11.63 15.81 -7.75
C ASP A 82 -10.57 15.80 -6.64
N SER A 83 -10.98 15.94 -5.38
CA SER A 83 -10.06 15.84 -4.25
C SER A 83 -9.39 14.47 -4.15
N CYS A 84 -10.13 13.37 -4.36
CA CYS A 84 -9.56 12.03 -4.41
C CYS A 84 -8.52 11.88 -5.53
N LEU A 85 -8.76 12.47 -6.71
CA LEU A 85 -7.79 12.42 -7.82
C LEU A 85 -6.48 13.15 -7.49
N GLU A 86 -6.56 14.28 -6.80
CA GLU A 86 -5.40 15.03 -6.31
C GLU A 86 -4.65 14.21 -5.26
N ASN A 87 -5.35 13.75 -4.23
CA ASN A 87 -4.81 12.95 -3.14
C ASN A 87 -4.11 11.66 -3.62
N TYR A 88 -4.72 10.89 -4.54
CA TYR A 88 -4.04 9.72 -5.11
C TYR A 88 -2.85 10.11 -6.00
N GLY A 89 -2.86 11.30 -6.62
CA GLY A 89 -1.71 11.85 -7.32
C GLY A 89 -0.54 12.06 -6.36
N ASP A 90 -0.80 12.74 -5.25
CA ASP A 90 0.19 13.01 -4.20
C ASP A 90 0.72 11.71 -3.59
N SER A 91 -0.15 10.72 -3.29
CA SER A 91 0.28 9.40 -2.83
C SER A 91 1.24 8.70 -3.80
N ILE A 92 1.01 8.82 -5.11
CA ILE A 92 1.88 8.21 -6.13
C ILE A 92 3.25 8.88 -6.14
N ASP A 93 3.30 10.21 -6.01
CA ASP A 93 4.53 10.97 -5.97
C ASP A 93 5.34 10.68 -4.69
N ASP A 94 4.68 10.59 -3.54
CA ASP A 94 5.29 10.20 -2.27
C ASP A 94 5.84 8.76 -2.30
N LEU A 95 5.15 7.82 -2.95
CA LEU A 95 5.65 6.46 -3.15
C LEU A 95 6.86 6.40 -4.09
N ALA A 96 6.93 7.28 -5.09
CA ALA A 96 8.11 7.42 -5.95
C ALA A 96 9.31 7.97 -5.15
N ASP A 97 9.06 8.91 -4.25
CA ASP A 97 10.08 9.42 -3.32
C ASP A 97 10.51 8.33 -2.31
N ALA A 98 9.58 7.54 -1.79
CA ALA A 98 9.86 6.39 -0.93
C ALA A 98 10.80 5.38 -1.62
N THR A 99 10.63 5.15 -2.93
CA THR A 99 11.55 4.32 -3.73
C THR A 99 12.97 4.88 -3.73
N THR A 100 13.11 6.20 -3.95
CA THR A 100 14.41 6.87 -3.96
C THR A 100 15.11 6.77 -2.59
N LYS A 101 14.36 6.99 -1.51
CA LYS A 101 14.85 6.90 -0.13
C LYS A 101 15.20 5.48 0.28
N LEU A 102 14.41 4.49 -0.13
CA LEU A 102 14.74 3.09 0.09
C LEU A 102 16.05 2.72 -0.61
N GLY A 103 16.24 3.22 -1.83
CA GLY A 103 17.47 3.10 -2.61
C GLY A 103 18.70 3.60 -1.87
N SER A 104 18.64 4.81 -1.32
CA SER A 104 19.72 5.44 -0.53
C SER A 104 19.89 4.86 0.89
N GLY A 105 18.95 4.03 1.32
CA GLY A 105 18.94 3.44 2.65
C GLY A 105 18.35 4.35 3.72
N ASP A 106 17.75 5.49 3.36
CA ASP A 106 17.06 6.40 4.28
C ASP A 106 15.71 5.85 4.74
N TYR A 107 15.76 4.83 5.61
CA TYR A 107 14.57 4.13 6.08
C TYR A 107 13.65 4.98 6.96
N GLN A 108 14.18 6.02 7.62
CA GLN A 108 13.35 7.01 8.31
C GLN A 108 12.55 7.83 7.31
N GLY A 109 13.22 8.31 6.27
CA GLY A 109 12.54 9.00 5.18
C GLY A 109 11.52 8.12 4.47
N VAL A 110 11.79 6.82 4.24
CA VAL A 110 10.79 5.89 3.68
C VAL A 110 9.53 5.84 4.55
N ALA A 111 9.69 5.76 5.87
CA ALA A 111 8.54 5.75 6.77
C ALA A 111 7.76 7.06 6.69
N LEU A 112 8.45 8.21 6.66
CA LEU A 112 7.79 9.52 6.54
C LEU A 112 7.01 9.68 5.23
N THR A 113 7.61 9.32 4.10
CA THR A 113 6.94 9.42 2.79
C THR A 113 5.83 8.40 2.64
N ALA A 114 5.96 7.20 3.22
CA ALA A 114 4.88 6.23 3.23
C ALA A 114 3.70 6.70 4.09
N SER A 115 3.95 7.35 5.24
CA SER A 115 2.88 7.98 6.04
C SER A 115 2.18 9.09 5.26
N ALA A 116 2.92 9.96 4.59
CA ALA A 116 2.32 10.99 3.73
C ALA A 116 1.47 10.38 2.59
N ALA A 117 1.97 9.31 1.96
CA ALA A 117 1.23 8.61 0.93
C ALA A 117 -0.07 7.96 1.45
N LEU A 118 -0.13 7.57 2.74
CA LEU A 118 -1.31 6.99 3.38
C LEU A 118 -2.42 8.02 3.57
N ASP A 119 -2.07 9.29 3.76
CA ASP A 119 -3.05 10.37 3.95
C ASP A 119 -3.94 10.54 2.71
N GLY A 120 -3.45 10.21 1.52
CA GLY A 120 -4.22 10.35 0.28
C GLY A 120 -5.49 9.47 0.20
N PRO A 121 -5.39 8.13 0.29
CA PRO A 121 -6.57 7.27 0.36
C PRO A 121 -7.43 7.54 1.60
N ASP A 122 -6.84 7.78 2.77
CA ASP A 122 -7.58 8.08 4.01
C ASP A 122 -8.44 9.35 3.87
N THR A 123 -7.86 10.43 3.35
CA THR A 123 -8.59 11.68 3.07
C THR A 123 -9.67 11.49 2.01
N CYS A 124 -9.46 10.59 1.03
CA CYS A 124 -10.51 10.29 0.05
C CYS A 124 -11.74 9.67 0.73
N ASP A 125 -11.54 8.70 1.62
CA ASP A 125 -12.61 8.04 2.37
C ASP A 125 -13.32 9.04 3.32
N ASP A 126 -12.54 9.87 4.02
CA ASP A 126 -13.04 10.89 4.94
C ASP A 126 -13.90 11.95 4.24
N ASN A 127 -13.55 12.34 3.01
CA ASN A 127 -14.34 13.29 2.23
C ASN A 127 -15.79 12.80 1.99
N PHE A 128 -16.01 11.49 1.83
CA PHE A 128 -17.37 10.93 1.74
C PHE A 128 -18.10 11.01 3.08
N THR A 129 -17.41 10.65 4.15
CA THR A 129 -17.92 10.68 5.53
C THR A 129 -18.34 12.08 5.94
N ASP A 130 -17.47 13.07 5.73
CA ASP A 130 -17.69 14.48 6.05
C ASP A 130 -18.84 15.09 5.23
N ALA A 131 -18.91 14.73 3.95
CA ALA A 131 -20.00 15.14 3.08
C ALA A 131 -21.32 14.39 3.37
N LYS A 132 -21.31 13.36 4.23
CA LYS A 132 -22.43 12.46 4.51
C LYS A 132 -22.98 11.84 3.23
N LEU A 133 -22.08 11.47 2.32
CA LEU A 133 -22.39 10.76 1.08
C LEU A 133 -21.92 9.31 1.19
N THR A 134 -22.61 8.41 0.50
CA THR A 134 -22.21 7.00 0.45
C THR A 134 -21.06 6.85 -0.53
N GLU A 135 -19.91 6.39 -0.02
CA GLU A 135 -18.81 5.98 -0.86
C GLU A 135 -19.19 4.74 -1.69
N PRO A 136 -18.86 4.69 -2.99
CA PRO A 136 -19.03 3.48 -3.80
C PRO A 136 -18.26 2.30 -3.18
N PRO A 137 -18.88 1.13 -2.95
CA PRO A 137 -18.21 0.01 -2.28
C PRO A 137 -16.92 -0.45 -2.95
N ASN A 138 -16.86 -0.38 -4.28
CA ASN A 138 -15.66 -0.72 -5.06
C ASN A 138 -14.54 0.32 -4.93
N LEU A 139 -14.86 1.57 -4.62
CA LEU A 139 -13.86 2.60 -4.29
C LEU A 139 -13.33 2.37 -2.88
N ALA A 140 -14.21 2.15 -1.91
CA ALA A 140 -13.83 1.88 -0.52
C ALA A 140 -12.90 0.66 -0.40
N GLU A 141 -13.24 -0.44 -1.07
CA GLU A 141 -12.39 -1.64 -1.12
C GLU A 141 -11.02 -1.35 -1.76
N ALA A 142 -11.00 -0.60 -2.87
CA ALA A 142 -9.77 -0.23 -3.55
C ALA A 142 -8.91 0.73 -2.71
N SER A 143 -9.52 1.65 -1.97
CA SER A 143 -8.84 2.56 -1.04
C SER A 143 -8.20 1.80 0.12
N GLN A 144 -8.96 0.91 0.76
CA GLN A 144 -8.46 0.03 1.83
C GLN A 144 -7.29 -0.85 1.39
N ASN A 145 -7.32 -1.35 0.16
CA ASN A 145 -6.20 -2.11 -0.40
C ASN A 145 -4.94 -1.24 -0.55
N VAL A 146 -5.08 0.01 -1.02
CA VAL A 146 -3.95 0.96 -1.09
C VAL A 146 -3.39 1.23 0.30
N GLN A 147 -4.25 1.54 1.28
CA GLN A 147 -3.86 1.80 2.67
C GLN A 147 -3.07 0.62 3.25
N THR A 148 -3.61 -0.60 3.12
CA THR A 148 -2.97 -1.83 3.61
C THR A 148 -1.58 -2.04 3.00
N LEU A 149 -1.42 -1.81 1.70
CA LEU A 149 -0.12 -1.95 1.03
C LEU A 149 0.89 -0.90 1.51
N ILE A 150 0.46 0.35 1.73
CA ILE A 150 1.30 1.42 2.26
C ILE A 150 1.71 1.14 3.71
N GLU A 151 0.81 0.59 4.53
CA GLU A 151 1.12 0.15 5.90
C GLU A 151 2.21 -0.94 5.92
N VAL A 152 2.21 -1.85 4.93
CA VAL A 152 3.29 -2.83 4.78
C VAL A 152 4.63 -2.13 4.51
N VAL A 153 4.65 -1.07 3.68
CA VAL A 153 5.85 -0.24 3.47
C VAL A 153 6.34 0.36 4.79
N LEU A 154 5.44 0.92 5.62
CA LEU A 154 5.76 1.47 6.94
C LEU A 154 6.38 0.43 7.88
N VAL A 155 5.77 -0.76 7.97
CA VAL A 155 6.28 -1.86 8.79
C VAL A 155 7.68 -2.28 8.36
N ILE A 156 7.91 -2.41 7.05
CA ILE A 156 9.22 -2.78 6.50
C ILE A 156 10.26 -1.68 6.78
N ALA A 157 9.92 -0.42 6.56
CA ALA A 157 10.80 0.72 6.83
C ALA A 157 11.24 0.75 8.30
N ASN A 158 10.30 0.58 9.23
CA ASN A 158 10.59 0.56 10.67
C ASN A 158 11.49 -0.64 11.07
N ARG A 159 11.26 -1.82 10.47
CA ARG A 159 12.15 -2.98 10.68
C ARG A 159 13.56 -2.75 10.14
N LEU A 160 13.69 -2.09 8.99
CA LEU A 160 14.99 -1.73 8.40
C LEU A 160 15.74 -0.69 9.24
N GLN A 161 15.04 0.26 9.88
CA GLN A 161 15.64 1.22 10.82
C GLN A 161 16.22 0.52 12.07
N GLY A 162 15.46 -0.39 12.68
CA GLY A 162 15.85 -1.09 13.91
C GLY A 162 16.97 -2.12 13.73
N ASN A 163 17.31 -2.47 12.49
CA ASN A 163 18.39 -3.40 12.14
C ASN A 163 19.74 -2.70 11.85
N ARG A 164 19.86 -1.40 12.16
CA ARG A 164 21.11 -0.64 12.01
C ARG A 164 22.02 -0.76 13.23
#